data_AF-A0AAV0CCT5-F1
#
_entry.id   AF-A0AAV0CCT5-F1
#
_cell.length_a   1.000
_cell.length_b   1.000
_cell.length_c   1.000
_cell.angle_alpha   90.00
_cell.angle_beta   90.00
_cell.angle_gamma   90.00
#
_symmetry.space_group_name_H-M   'P 1'
#
loop_
_entity.id
_entity.type
_entity.pdbx_description
1 polymer ?
#
loop_
_entity_poly.entity_id
_entity_poly.type
_entity_poly.pdbx_seq_one_letter_code
_entity_poly.pdbx_strand_id
1 'polypeptide(L)'
;MPEHHNFVRQQVVNQLMNHPEMYEVYVPMAYDDYVKRMMEDGEWGDHVTLKAAADLYGVKIVVITSYKDTCFIDILPKTQKSNRVIYLSFWAEVHYNSIYPHEGGIDHSDQGIHTSDEVHSSCPPAAASSRVRDLKVKKKKWWNLLKKK
;
A
#
# COMPACT_ATOMS: atom_id res chain seq x y z
N MET A 1 -14.04 5.54 13.67
CA MET A 1 -14.66 6.84 13.33
C MET A 1 -14.56 7.03 11.82
N PRO A 2 -15.66 6.99 11.05
CA PRO A 2 -15.64 6.81 9.60
C PRO A 2 -15.71 8.12 8.78
N GLU A 3 -15.17 9.24 9.26
CA GLU A 3 -15.37 10.56 8.63
C GLU A 3 -14.32 10.91 7.56
N HIS A 4 -13.03 10.62 7.79
CA HIS A 4 -11.96 11.11 6.88
C HIS A 4 -11.86 10.35 5.56
N HIS A 5 -12.29 9.09 5.52
CA HIS A 5 -12.22 8.27 4.31
C HIS A 5 -13.19 8.76 3.23
N ASN A 6 -14.33 9.32 3.66
CA ASN A 6 -15.32 9.84 2.74
C ASN A 6 -14.84 11.13 2.07
N PHE A 7 -14.16 11.98 2.83
CA PHE A 7 -13.51 13.18 2.28
C PHE A 7 -12.42 12.83 1.26
N VAL A 8 -11.50 11.90 1.59
CA VAL A 8 -10.46 11.46 0.65
C VAL A 8 -11.08 10.86 -0.62
N ARG A 9 -12.11 10.00 -0.48
CA ARG A 9 -12.85 9.46 -1.62
C ARG A 9 -13.40 10.57 -2.50
N GLN A 10 -14.11 11.54 -1.93
CA GLN A 10 -14.70 12.64 -2.69
C GLN A 10 -13.63 13.41 -3.47
N GLN A 11 -12.48 13.71 -2.85
CA GLN A 11 -11.40 14.40 -3.56
C GLN A 11 -10.80 13.55 -4.69
N VAL A 12 -10.58 12.26 -4.46
CA VAL A 12 -10.06 11.34 -5.49
C VAL A 12 -11.04 11.18 -6.65
N VAL A 13 -12.34 11.06 -6.37
CA VAL A 13 -13.37 11.01 -7.41
C VAL A 13 -13.42 12.32 -8.18
N ASN A 14 -13.33 13.47 -7.52
CA ASN A 14 -13.26 14.77 -8.21
C ASN A 14 -12.01 14.87 -9.11
N GLN A 15 -10.87 14.33 -8.68
CA GLN A 15 -9.67 14.24 -9.52
C GLN A 15 -9.93 13.39 -10.78
N LEU A 16 -10.63 12.25 -10.64
CA LEU A 16 -11.01 11.38 -11.75
C LEU A 16 -11.96 12.08 -12.73
N MET A 17 -12.93 12.84 -12.23
CA MET A 17 -13.91 13.59 -13.04
C MET A 17 -13.29 14.75 -13.81
N ASN A 18 -12.37 15.49 -13.18
CA ASN A 18 -11.80 16.70 -13.78
C ASN A 18 -10.71 16.40 -14.81
N HIS A 19 -10.21 15.16 -14.85
CA HIS A 19 -9.08 14.76 -15.69
C HIS A 19 -9.26 13.37 -16.33
N PRO A 20 -10.37 13.11 -17.04
CA PRO A 20 -10.65 11.80 -17.64
C PRO A 20 -9.53 11.33 -18.58
N GLU A 21 -8.92 12.25 -19.32
CA GLU A 21 -7.85 11.99 -20.29
C GLU A 21 -6.61 11.33 -19.67
N MET A 22 -6.42 11.48 -18.35
CA MET A 22 -5.29 10.90 -17.64
C MET A 22 -5.53 9.47 -17.17
N TYR A 23 -6.79 9.02 -17.09
CA TYR A 23 -7.15 7.79 -16.38
C TYR A 23 -7.97 6.81 -17.23
N GLU A 24 -8.73 7.29 -18.22
CA GLU A 24 -9.63 6.49 -19.04
C GLU A 24 -8.93 5.29 -19.71
N VAL A 25 -7.69 5.47 -20.17
CA VAL A 25 -6.90 4.42 -20.83
C VAL A 25 -6.60 3.19 -19.96
N TYR A 26 -6.74 3.30 -18.64
CA TYR A 26 -6.51 2.22 -17.67
C TYR A 26 -7.79 1.49 -17.28
N VAL A 27 -8.95 1.96 -17.75
CA VAL A 27 -10.26 1.45 -17.37
C VAL A 27 -10.83 0.60 -18.52
N PRO A 28 -11.17 -0.68 -18.31
CA PRO A 28 -11.63 -1.58 -19.39
C PRO A 28 -13.12 -1.39 -19.76
N MET A 29 -13.79 -0.41 -19.15
CA MET A 29 -15.21 -0.12 -19.33
C MET A 29 -15.40 1.36 -19.63
N ALA A 30 -16.63 1.78 -19.96
CA ALA A 30 -16.93 3.20 -20.15
C ALA A 30 -16.52 4.00 -18.91
N TYR A 31 -15.75 5.07 -19.12
CA TYR A 31 -15.14 5.80 -18.02
C TYR A 31 -16.17 6.43 -17.08
N ASP A 32 -17.28 6.94 -17.64
CA ASP A 32 -18.38 7.50 -16.86
C ASP A 32 -19.01 6.47 -15.91
N ASP A 33 -19.19 5.23 -16.36
CA ASP A 33 -19.71 4.14 -15.52
C ASP A 33 -18.72 3.77 -14.41
N TYR A 34 -17.42 3.77 -14.72
CA TYR A 34 -16.37 3.55 -13.75
C TYR A 34 -16.35 4.63 -12.66
N VAL A 35 -16.39 5.91 -13.05
CA VAL A 35 -16.41 7.04 -12.11
C VAL A 35 -17.66 6.99 -11.24
N LYS A 36 -18.83 6.70 -11.83
CA LYS A 36 -20.08 6.51 -11.11
C LYS A 36 -19.97 5.39 -10.07
N ARG A 37 -19.37 4.25 -10.43
CA ARG A 37 -19.13 3.15 -9.49
C ARG A 37 -18.23 3.60 -8.33
N MET A 38 -17.15 4.33 -8.62
CA MET A 38 -16.22 4.85 -7.59
C MET A 38 -16.87 5.86 -6.63
N MET A 39 -17.98 6.52 -7.03
CA MET A 39 -18.79 7.36 -6.14
C MET A 39 -19.61 6.56 -5.13
N GLU A 40 -19.92 5.30 -5.40
CA GLU A 40 -20.85 4.52 -4.58
C GLU A 40 -20.28 4.21 -3.19
N ASP A 41 -21.11 4.39 -2.18
CA ASP A 41 -20.76 4.07 -0.81
C ASP A 41 -20.44 2.58 -0.67
N GLY A 42 -19.25 2.29 -0.16
CA GLY A 42 -18.80 0.92 0.04
C GLY A 42 -18.11 0.28 -1.18
N GLU A 43 -18.04 0.96 -2.33
CA GLU A 43 -17.20 0.54 -3.45
C GLU A 43 -15.72 0.54 -3.05
N TRP A 44 -14.92 -0.33 -3.64
CA TRP A 44 -13.50 -0.45 -3.32
C TRP A 44 -12.65 0.40 -4.25
N GLY A 45 -11.69 1.14 -3.68
CA GLY A 45 -10.67 1.80 -4.49
C GLY A 45 -9.71 0.76 -5.09
N ASP A 46 -9.27 1.03 -6.30
CA ASP A 46 -8.33 0.22 -7.06
C ASP A 46 -7.04 0.97 -7.40
N HIS A 47 -6.20 0.38 -8.25
CA HIS A 47 -4.97 0.96 -8.72
C HIS A 47 -5.13 2.32 -9.44
N VAL A 48 -6.25 2.56 -10.14
CA VAL A 48 -6.53 3.84 -10.80
C VAL A 48 -6.86 4.90 -9.75
N THR A 49 -7.65 4.56 -8.73
CA THR A 49 -7.90 5.48 -7.61
C THR A 49 -6.63 5.83 -6.82
N LEU A 50 -5.70 4.88 -6.66
CA LEU A 50 -4.39 5.15 -6.05
C LEU A 50 -3.54 6.09 -6.90
N LYS A 51 -3.55 5.92 -8.22
CA LYS A 51 -2.86 6.83 -9.14
C LYS A 51 -3.45 8.24 -9.07
N ALA A 52 -4.78 8.37 -9.08
CA ALA A 52 -5.45 9.65 -8.92
C ALA A 52 -5.14 10.30 -7.56
N ALA A 53 -5.09 9.53 -6.47
CA ALA A 53 -4.68 10.04 -5.15
C ALA A 53 -3.24 10.55 -5.14
N ALA A 54 -2.29 9.82 -5.74
CA ALA A 54 -0.91 10.27 -5.86
C ALA A 54 -0.82 11.61 -6.60
N ASP A 55 -1.50 11.74 -7.73
CA ASP A 55 -1.51 12.96 -8.55
C ASP A 55 -2.14 14.15 -7.82
N LEU A 56 -3.29 13.93 -7.19
CA LEU A 56 -4.02 14.95 -6.42
C LEU A 56 -3.13 15.55 -5.32
N TYR A 57 -2.59 14.68 -4.46
CA TYR A 57 -1.80 15.09 -3.30
C TYR A 57 -0.35 15.43 -3.66
N GLY A 58 0.13 15.05 -4.85
CA GLY A 58 1.50 15.27 -5.29
C GLY A 58 2.52 14.51 -4.44
N VAL A 59 2.18 13.30 -4.00
CA VAL A 59 3.02 12.45 -3.14
C VAL A 59 3.24 11.09 -3.78
N LYS A 60 4.40 10.49 -3.49
CA LYS A 60 4.66 9.09 -3.84
C LYS A 60 3.82 8.18 -2.96
N ILE A 61 3.18 7.19 -3.55
CA ILE A 61 2.54 6.08 -2.83
C ILE A 61 3.33 4.80 -3.12
N VAL A 62 3.70 4.06 -2.07
CA VAL A 62 4.36 2.76 -2.17
C VAL A 62 3.40 1.70 -1.66
N VAL A 63 3.12 0.69 -2.47
CA VAL A 63 2.33 -0.47 -2.07
C VAL A 63 3.26 -1.65 -1.84
N ILE A 64 3.34 -2.12 -0.59
CA ILE A 64 4.06 -3.34 -0.22
C ILE A 64 3.13 -4.54 -0.38
N THR A 65 3.53 -5.53 -1.17
CA THR A 65 2.68 -6.71 -1.43
C THR A 65 3.32 -8.01 -0.92
N SER A 66 2.51 -9.06 -0.78
CA SER A 66 3.00 -10.43 -0.49
C SER A 66 3.55 -11.17 -1.70
N TYR A 67 3.49 -10.60 -2.91
CA TYR A 67 3.98 -11.25 -4.12
C TYR A 67 5.51 -11.23 -4.10
N LYS A 68 6.14 -12.41 -4.22
CA LYS A 68 7.59 -12.59 -4.05
C LYS A 68 8.41 -11.81 -5.07
N ASP A 69 7.87 -11.58 -6.27
CA ASP A 69 8.58 -10.96 -7.37
C ASP A 69 8.26 -9.45 -7.52
N THR A 70 7.20 -8.96 -6.85
CA THR A 70 6.73 -7.56 -6.90
C THR A 70 6.34 -7.06 -5.50
N CYS A 71 7.25 -7.22 -4.54
CA CYS A 71 7.01 -6.88 -3.15
C CYS A 71 6.84 -5.37 -2.90
N PHE A 72 7.25 -4.51 -3.84
CA PHE A 72 7.04 -3.06 -3.79
C PHE A 72 6.54 -2.54 -5.14
N ILE A 73 5.45 -1.78 -5.12
CA ILE A 73 4.91 -1.08 -6.28
C ILE A 73 4.96 0.42 -6.00
N ASP A 74 5.72 1.14 -6.82
CA ASP A 74 5.84 2.59 -6.76
C ASP A 74 4.79 3.27 -7.64
N ILE A 75 3.96 4.11 -7.03
CA ILE A 75 3.00 4.98 -7.72
C ILE A 75 3.50 6.41 -7.58
N LEU A 76 4.08 6.92 -8.66
CA LEU A 76 4.63 8.27 -8.71
C LEU A 76 3.54 9.29 -9.10
N PRO A 77 3.51 10.47 -8.47
CA PRO A 77 2.63 11.55 -8.89
C PRO A 77 3.11 12.15 -10.22
N LYS A 78 2.19 12.69 -11.02
CA LYS A 78 2.54 13.45 -12.24
C LYS A 78 3.41 14.67 -11.92
N THR A 79 3.08 15.38 -10.84
CA THR A 79 3.87 16.50 -10.31
C THR A 79 4.07 16.30 -8.82
N GLN A 80 5.31 16.13 -8.38
CA GLN A 80 5.62 15.97 -6.97
C GLN A 80 5.55 17.32 -6.24
N LYS A 81 4.67 17.40 -5.23
CA LYS A 81 4.46 18.56 -4.36
C LYS A 81 5.15 18.39 -3.00
N SER A 82 5.45 17.15 -2.61
CA SER A 82 6.09 16.83 -1.33
C SER A 82 6.98 15.59 -1.42
N ASN A 83 8.05 15.58 -0.62
CA ASN A 83 8.94 14.43 -0.46
C ASN A 83 8.37 13.36 0.49
N ARG A 84 7.19 13.58 1.07
CA ARG A 84 6.50 12.59 1.90
C ARG A 84 6.10 11.39 1.04
N VAL A 85 6.22 10.20 1.64
CA VAL A 85 5.82 8.94 1.02
C VAL A 85 4.68 8.34 1.83
N ILE A 86 3.61 7.94 1.16
CA ILE A 86 2.53 7.16 1.74
C ILE A 86 2.82 5.70 1.49
N TYR A 87 2.85 4.89 2.55
CA TYR A 87 3.04 3.45 2.43
C TYR A 87 1.74 2.71 2.72
N LEU A 88 1.35 1.83 1.81
CA LEU A 88 0.22 0.92 1.90
C LEU A 88 0.73 -0.51 1.86
N SER A 89 0.03 -1.45 2.49
CA SER A 89 0.35 -2.87 2.46
C SER A 89 -0.81 -3.67 1.91
N PHE A 90 -0.61 -4.33 0.77
CA PHE A 90 -1.60 -5.16 0.07
C PHE A 90 -1.30 -6.65 0.30
N TRP A 91 -1.95 -7.25 1.29
CA TRP A 91 -1.72 -8.65 1.67
C TRP A 91 -2.96 -9.51 1.35
N ALA A 92 -2.73 -10.61 0.63
CA ALA A 92 -3.73 -11.64 0.29
C ALA A 92 -5.04 -11.11 -0.33
N GLU A 93 -4.95 -10.13 -1.23
CA GLU A 93 -6.05 -9.71 -2.13
C GLU A 93 -7.30 -9.12 -1.46
N VAL A 94 -7.24 -8.70 -0.19
CA VAL A 94 -8.43 -8.19 0.52
C VAL A 94 -8.23 -6.83 1.23
N HIS A 95 -7.02 -6.36 1.55
CA HIS A 95 -6.85 -5.11 2.34
C HIS A 95 -5.55 -4.35 2.07
N TYR A 96 -5.59 -3.01 2.18
CA TYR A 96 -4.45 -2.09 2.02
C TYR A 96 -4.05 -1.41 3.37
N ASN A 97 -3.31 -2.00 4.31
CA ASN A 97 -3.08 -1.27 5.58
C ASN A 97 -2.08 -0.11 5.44
N SER A 98 -2.32 1.02 6.11
CA SER A 98 -1.28 2.03 6.24
C SER A 98 -0.13 1.48 7.09
N ILE A 99 1.09 1.78 6.69
CA ILE A 99 2.29 1.44 7.45
C ILE A 99 3.12 2.71 7.64
N TYR A 100 3.79 2.79 8.78
CA TYR A 100 4.61 3.94 9.15
C TYR A 100 6.03 3.46 9.36
N PRO A 101 7.05 4.16 8.83
CA PRO A 101 8.43 3.90 9.19
C PRO A 101 8.56 3.95 10.72
N HIS A 102 9.19 2.95 11.30
CA HIS A 102 9.56 3.01 12.71
C HIS A 102 10.70 4.03 12.83
N GLU A 103 10.55 5.03 13.69
CA GLU A 103 11.62 5.99 14.00
C GLU A 103 12.71 5.27 14.82
N GLY A 104 13.59 4.54 14.13
CA GLY A 104 14.87 4.12 14.69
C GLY A 104 15.81 5.31 14.64
N GLY A 105 16.15 5.87 15.81
CA GLY A 105 17.13 6.95 15.92
C GLY A 105 18.44 6.56 15.25
N ILE A 106 18.91 7.40 14.35
CA ILE A 106 20.30 7.37 13.89
C ILE A 106 21.11 7.99 15.04
N ASP A 107 21.71 7.15 15.88
CA ASP A 107 22.78 7.60 16.78
C ASP A 107 24.11 7.54 16.01
N HIS A 108 24.66 8.72 15.76
CA HIS A 108 26.02 8.92 15.27
C HIS A 108 26.93 9.24 16.46
N SER A 109 27.43 8.20 17.14
CA SER A 109 28.65 8.17 17.98
C SER A 109 28.80 6.73 18.48
N ASP A 110 29.93 6.04 18.59
CA ASP A 110 31.33 6.42 18.78
C ASP A 110 32.23 5.21 18.39
N GLN A 111 33.53 5.48 18.28
CA GLN A 111 34.60 4.61 17.82
C GLN A 111 35.06 3.55 18.86
N GLY A 112 35.49 2.37 18.39
CA GLY A 112 36.76 1.77 18.83
C GLY A 112 36.80 0.52 19.74
N ILE A 113 37.54 -0.50 19.24
CA ILE A 113 38.52 -1.38 19.94
C ILE A 113 38.08 -2.82 20.42
N HIS A 114 38.40 -3.80 19.55
CA HIS A 114 39.39 -4.91 19.68
C HIS A 114 39.13 -6.24 20.48
N THR A 115 39.34 -7.37 19.74
CA THR A 115 39.72 -8.78 20.11
C THR A 115 38.83 -9.62 21.02
N SER A 116 38.71 -10.96 20.93
CA SER A 116 39.22 -12.03 20.04
C SER A 116 38.40 -13.31 20.30
N ASP A 117 38.58 -14.30 19.42
CA ASP A 117 38.41 -15.75 19.59
C ASP A 117 37.15 -16.47 19.04
N GLU A 118 37.47 -17.48 18.22
CA GLU A 118 36.67 -18.43 17.42
C GLU A 118 35.75 -19.32 18.30
N VAL A 119 34.76 -20.10 17.81
CA VAL A 119 34.90 -21.36 17.05
C VAL A 119 33.49 -21.96 16.79
N HIS A 120 33.24 -22.48 15.56
CA HIS A 120 32.29 -23.55 15.16
C HIS A 120 30.76 -23.30 15.25
N SER A 121 29.87 -23.89 14.44
CA SER A 121 29.91 -24.90 13.36
C SER A 121 28.51 -25.01 12.74
N SER A 122 28.47 -25.42 11.46
CA SER A 122 27.43 -26.24 10.79
C SER A 122 26.01 -25.69 10.52
N CYS A 123 25.75 -25.43 9.24
CA CYS A 123 24.45 -25.57 8.57
C CYS A 123 24.19 -27.05 8.25
N PRO A 124 22.95 -27.57 8.38
CA PRO A 124 22.27 -28.20 7.21
C PRO A 124 20.71 -28.16 7.31
N PRO A 125 19.94 -28.89 6.48
CA PRO A 125 19.54 -28.58 5.10
C PRO A 125 18.01 -28.35 4.94
N ALA A 126 17.59 -27.98 3.73
CA ALA A 126 16.18 -27.90 3.32
C ALA A 126 15.45 -29.25 3.38
N ALA A 127 14.20 -29.26 3.83
CA ALA A 127 13.26 -30.37 3.64
C ALA A 127 11.82 -29.85 3.46
N ALA A 128 11.09 -30.53 2.57
CA ALA A 128 9.84 -30.11 1.97
C ALA A 128 8.57 -30.48 2.77
N SER A 129 7.52 -29.69 2.50
CA SER A 129 6.09 -30.05 2.41
C SER A 129 5.37 -30.69 3.61
N SER A 130 4.31 -30.03 4.09
CA SER A 130 2.93 -30.52 3.85
C SER A 130 1.83 -29.65 4.47
N ARG A 131 0.69 -29.62 3.76
CA ARG A 131 -0.68 -29.31 4.21
C ARG A 131 -1.05 -27.86 4.53
N VAL A 132 -1.43 -27.12 3.48
CA VAL A 132 -2.37 -26.00 3.59
C VAL A 132 -3.72 -26.58 4.03
N ARG A 133 -4.19 -26.19 5.22
CA ARG A 133 -5.58 -26.46 5.63
C ARG A 133 -6.43 -25.30 5.16
N ASP A 134 -7.51 -25.62 4.46
CA ASP A 134 -8.54 -24.67 4.02
C ASP A 134 -9.10 -23.89 5.20
N LEU A 135 -8.64 -22.65 5.36
CA LEU A 135 -9.27 -21.68 6.25
C LEU A 135 -10.40 -21.01 5.47
N LYS A 136 -11.65 -21.30 5.87
CA LYS A 136 -12.82 -20.54 5.42
C LYS A 136 -12.64 -19.06 5.76
N VAL A 137 -12.27 -18.27 4.75
CA VAL A 137 -12.15 -16.80 4.87
C VAL A 137 -13.55 -16.19 4.90
N LYS A 138 -13.94 -15.67 6.07
CA LYS A 138 -15.10 -14.77 6.17
C LYS A 138 -14.64 -13.36 5.79
N LYS A 139 -15.07 -12.89 4.62
CA LYS A 139 -14.86 -11.52 4.12
C LYS A 139 -15.26 -10.47 5.18
N LYS A 140 -14.33 -9.61 5.60
CA LYS A 140 -14.60 -8.41 6.40
C LYS A 140 -13.82 -7.23 5.80
N LYS A 141 -14.29 -6.00 6.00
CA LYS A 141 -14.05 -4.79 5.17
C LYS A 141 -12.82 -3.97 5.58
N TRP A 142 -12.11 -3.36 4.61
CA TRP A 142 -10.85 -2.63 4.79
C TRP A 142 -10.95 -1.31 5.57
N TRP A 143 -12.11 -0.66 5.56
CA TRP A 143 -12.38 0.58 6.29
C TRP A 143 -12.18 0.51 7.82
N ASN A 144 -11.91 -0.68 8.36
CA ASN A 144 -11.82 -0.93 9.80
C ASN A 144 -10.40 -0.85 10.39
N LEU A 145 -9.38 -0.52 9.60
CA LEU A 145 -7.97 -0.77 9.99
C LEU A 145 -7.21 0.41 10.60
N LEU A 146 -7.88 1.52 10.94
CA LEU A 146 -7.35 2.56 11.83
C LEU A 146 -7.94 2.44 13.25
N LYS A 147 -7.70 1.31 13.91
CA LYS A 147 -8.16 1.01 15.28
C LYS A 147 -7.03 0.87 16.30
N LYS A 148 -5.98 1.70 16.19
CA LYS A 148 -5.03 1.91 17.29
C LYS A 148 -4.70 3.40 17.47
N LYS A 149 -5.72 4.16 17.85
CA LYS A 149 -5.65 5.20 18.89
C LYS A 149 -6.96 5.15 19.66
#